data_AF-A0A3B0YLG5-F1
#
_entry.id   AF-A0A3B0YLG5-F1
#
_cell.length_a   1.000
_cell.length_b   1.000
_cell.length_c   1.000
_cell.angle_alpha   90.00
_cell.angle_beta   90.00
_cell.angle_gamma   90.00
#
_symmetry.space_group_name_H-M   'P 1'
#
loop_
_entity.id
_entity.type
_entity.pdbx_description
1 polymer ?
#
loop_
_entity_poly.entity_id
_entity_poly.type
_entity_poly.pdbx_seq_one_letter_code
_entity_poly.pdbx_strand_id
1 'polypeptide(L)'
;MDIYSSLVQFFQAGGLFMYPIVVVLALGVAIAVERYIYLTAARASNQRVWKQVMPMLMEGNYSQAVAITDKSKAALSRILRYGLDRTGSH
;
A
#
# COMPACT_ATOMS: atom_id res chain seq x y z
N MET A 1 -31.17 -4.02 20.90
CA MET A 1 -30.58 -2.78 21.46
C MET A 1 -29.52 -3.11 22.51
N ASP A 2 -28.97 -4.33 22.45
CA ASP A 2 -28.30 -4.95 23.61
C ASP A 2 -26.78 -4.96 23.48
N ILE A 3 -26.24 -4.88 22.25
CA ILE A 3 -24.79 -4.88 22.02
C ILE A 3 -24.17 -3.54 22.44
N TYR A 4 -24.82 -2.42 22.09
CA TYR A 4 -24.35 -1.10 22.47
C TYR A 4 -24.37 -0.90 23.99
N SER A 5 -25.48 -1.27 24.64
CA SER A 5 -25.59 -1.20 26.11
C SER A 5 -24.59 -2.12 26.81
N SER A 6 -24.39 -3.34 26.30
CA SER A 6 -23.38 -4.27 26.85
C SER A 6 -21.96 -3.73 26.74
N LEU A 7 -21.60 -3.11 25.61
CA LEU A 7 -20.28 -2.50 25.42
C LEU A 7 -20.06 -1.32 26.38
N VAL A 8 -21.04 -0.44 26.53
CA VAL A 8 -20.96 0.71 27.43
C VAL A 8 -20.89 0.25 28.89
N GLN A 9 -21.66 -0.76 29.28
CA GLN A 9 -21.66 -1.28 30.64
C GLN A 9 -20.34 -1.99 30.98
N PHE A 10 -19.73 -2.71 30.04
CA PHE A 10 -18.37 -3.25 30.20
C PHE A 10 -17.34 -2.13 30.37
N PHE A 11 -17.49 -1.04 29.62
CA PHE A 11 -16.65 0.14 29.72
C PHE A 11 -16.75 0.85 31.08
N GLN A 12 -17.96 0.96 31.61
CA GLN A 12 -18.19 1.53 32.94
C GLN A 12 -17.70 0.61 34.06
N ALA A 13 -17.91 -0.71 33.92
CA ALA A 13 -17.46 -1.70 34.91
C ALA A 13 -15.93 -1.83 34.98
N GLY A 14 -15.21 -1.62 33.87
CA GLY A 14 -13.75 -1.69 33.82
C GLY A 14 -13.01 -0.53 34.49
N GLY A 15 -13.72 0.53 34.89
CA GLY A 15 -13.16 1.65 35.67
C GLY A 15 -12.05 2.43 34.94
N LEU A 16 -11.12 3.01 35.71
CA LEU A 16 -10.12 3.98 35.21
C LEU A 16 -9.18 3.40 34.13
N PHE A 17 -8.93 2.09 34.13
CA PHE A 17 -8.04 1.43 33.16
C PHE A 17 -8.63 1.35 31.75
N MET A 18 -9.94 1.55 31.57
CA MET A 18 -10.56 1.51 30.25
C MET A 18 -10.15 2.67 29.34
N TYR A 19 -9.88 3.85 29.92
CA TYR A 19 -9.44 5.03 29.17
C TYR A 19 -8.11 4.82 28.41
N PRO A 20 -7.00 4.38 29.06
CA PRO A 20 -5.76 4.12 28.33
C PRO A 20 -5.88 2.98 27.32
N ILE A 21 -6.69 1.95 27.59
CA ILE A 21 -6.93 0.86 26.63
C ILE A 21 -7.57 1.40 25.35
N VAL A 22 -8.60 2.25 25.45
CA VAL A 22 -9.21 2.85 24.25
C VAL A 22 -8.28 3.80 23.53
N VAL A 23 -7.43 4.55 24.25
CA VAL A 23 -6.42 5.39 23.60
C VAL A 23 -5.46 4.53 22.76
N VAL A 24 -4.95 3.43 23.32
CA VAL A 24 -4.06 2.51 22.58
C VAL A 24 -4.80 1.85 21.42
N LEU A 25 -6.06 1.43 21.61
CA LEU A 25 -6.89 0.85 20.55
C LEU A 25 -7.09 1.85 19.40
N ALA A 26 -7.46 3.09 19.72
CA ALA A 26 -7.68 4.14 18.74
C ALA A 26 -6.40 4.43 17.93
N LEU A 27 -5.25 4.53 18.61
CA LEU A 27 -3.95 4.69 17.94
C LEU A 27 -3.59 3.49 17.07
N GLY A 28 -3.83 2.26 17.56
CA GLY A 28 -3.60 1.04 16.81
C GLY A 28 -4.45 0.96 15.53
N VAL A 29 -5.73 1.32 15.63
CA VAL A 29 -6.65 1.38 14.48
C VAL A 29 -6.21 2.46 13.50
N ALA A 30 -5.81 3.65 13.97
CA ALA A 30 -5.34 4.73 13.10
C ALA A 30 -4.13 4.29 12.25
N ILE A 31 -3.12 3.69 12.89
CA ILE A 31 -1.92 3.18 12.20
C ILE A 31 -2.30 2.04 11.23
N ALA A 32 -3.18 1.14 11.64
CA ALA A 32 -3.63 0.04 10.81
C ALA A 32 -4.34 0.54 9.54
N VAL A 33 -5.20 1.55 9.66
CA VAL A 33 -5.92 2.15 8.53
C VAL A 33 -4.96 2.89 7.60
N GLU A 34 -4.06 3.72 8.13
CA GLU A 34 -3.03 4.39 7.33
C GLU A 34 -2.22 3.38 6.52
N ARG A 35 -1.74 2.32 7.19
CA ARG A 35 -0.93 1.28 6.56
C ARG A 35 -1.72 0.50 5.51
N TYR A 36 -2.99 0.20 5.78
CA TYR A 36 -3.87 -0.49 4.82
C TYR A 36 -4.06 0.33 3.54
N ILE A 37 -4.33 1.63 3.66
CA ILE A 37 -4.48 2.54 2.52
C ILE A 37 -3.17 2.65 1.74
N TYR A 38 -2.04 2.85 2.44
CA TYR A 38 -0.72 2.95 1.82
C TYR A 38 -0.36 1.68 1.01
N LEU A 39 -0.55 0.49 1.58
CA LEU A 39 -0.28 -0.77 0.88
C LEU A 39 -1.19 -0.95 -0.34
N THR A 40 -2.49 -0.63 -0.19
CA THR A 40 -3.46 -0.76 -1.28
C THR A 40 -3.11 0.18 -2.44
N ALA A 41 -2.77 1.44 -2.14
CA ALA A 41 -2.34 2.41 -3.14
C ALA A 41 -1.03 1.98 -3.83
N ALA A 42 -0.04 1.49 -3.08
CA ALA A 42 1.22 0.98 -3.63
C ALA A 42 0.99 -0.22 -4.56
N ARG A 43 0.15 -1.17 -4.16
CA ARG A 43 -0.22 -2.33 -4.99
C ARG A 43 -0.91 -1.93 -6.28
N ALA A 44 -1.88 -1.01 -6.20
CA ALA A 44 -2.60 -0.50 -7.37
C ALA A 44 -1.66 0.21 -8.35
N SER A 45 -0.74 1.04 -7.85
CA SER A 45 0.27 1.74 -8.66
C SER A 45 1.20 0.75 -9.38
N ASN A 46 1.75 -0.24 -8.66
CA ASN A 46 2.59 -1.28 -9.25
C ASN A 46 1.84 -2.07 -10.35
N GLN A 47 0.60 -2.48 -10.09
CA GLN A 47 -0.17 -3.25 -11.05
C GLN A 47 -0.53 -2.43 -12.30
N ARG A 48 -0.78 -1.12 -12.15
CA ARG A 48 -1.02 -0.21 -13.28
C ARG A 48 0.20 -0.10 -14.18
N VAL A 49 1.39 0.08 -13.60
CA VAL A 49 2.64 0.12 -14.38
C VAL A 49 2.88 -1.21 -15.09
N TRP A 50 2.71 -2.34 -14.40
CA TRP A 50 2.89 -3.66 -15.01
C TRP A 50 2.01 -3.87 -16.24
N LYS A 51 0.72 -3.51 -16.14
CA LYS A 51 -0.22 -3.63 -17.26
C LYS A 51 0.19 -2.79 -18.47
N GLN A 52 0.86 -1.65 -18.27
CA GLN A 52 1.33 -0.80 -19.35
C GLN A 52 2.64 -1.31 -19.94
N VAL A 53 3.56 -1.77 -19.09
CA VAL A 53 4.91 -2.13 -19.52
C VAL A 53 5.00 -3.55 -20.10
N MET A 54 4.22 -4.50 -19.57
CA MET A 54 4.16 -5.89 -20.06
C MET A 54 3.97 -6.01 -21.58
N PRO A 55 2.96 -5.37 -22.21
CA PRO A 55 2.77 -5.48 -23.66
C PRO A 55 3.94 -4.88 -24.46
N MET A 56 4.54 -3.78 -24.00
CA MET A 56 5.66 -3.13 -24.69
C MET A 56 6.94 -3.98 -24.64
N LEU A 57 7.15 -4.71 -23.55
CA LEU A 57 8.24 -5.68 -23.46
C LEU A 57 8.01 -6.87 -24.39
N MET A 58 6.77 -7.35 -24.52
CA MET A 58 6.43 -8.44 -25.44
C MET A 58 6.58 -8.03 -26.92
N GLU A 59 6.32 -6.77 -27.25
CA GLU A 59 6.54 -6.21 -28.59
C GLU A 59 8.01 -5.86 -28.88
N GLY A 60 8.92 -6.04 -27.92
CA GLY A 60 10.34 -5.72 -28.06
C GLY A 60 10.65 -4.22 -28.05
N ASN A 61 9.69 -3.37 -27.63
CA ASN A 61 9.84 -1.92 -27.60
C ASN A 61 10.36 -1.43 -26.24
N TYR A 62 11.64 -1.72 -25.98
CA TYR A 62 12.31 -1.38 -24.73
C TYR A 62 12.38 0.14 -24.46
N SER A 63 12.47 0.95 -25.51
CA SER A 63 12.55 2.43 -25.38
C SER A 63 11.31 3.05 -24.73
N GLN A 64 10.11 2.58 -25.11
CA GLN A 64 8.85 3.06 -24.53
C GLN A 64 8.63 2.51 -23.11
N ALA A 65 9.04 1.27 -22.86
CA ALA A 65 9.02 0.69 -21.51
C ALA A 65 9.88 1.50 -20.53
N VAL A 66 11.06 1.97 -20.94
CA VAL A 66 11.92 2.87 -20.15
C VAL A 66 11.22 4.20 -19.88
N ALA A 67 10.60 4.83 -20.90
CA ALA A 67 9.94 6.13 -20.73
C ALA A 67 8.76 6.09 -19.74
N ILE A 68 8.00 4.99 -19.70
CA ILE A 68 6.87 4.83 -18.78
C ILE A 68 7.34 4.50 -17.36
N THR A 69 8.38 3.69 -17.24
CA THR A 69 8.97 3.39 -15.94
C THR A 69 9.65 4.62 -15.33
N ASP A 70 10.26 5.49 -16.14
CA ASP A 70 10.87 6.74 -15.67
C ASP A 70 9.84 7.73 -15.07
N LYS A 71 8.64 7.78 -15.65
CA LYS A 71 7.56 8.66 -15.17
C LYS A 71 6.81 8.13 -13.94
N SER A 72 6.98 6.86 -13.58
CA SER A 72 6.19 6.23 -12.50
C SER A 72 7.00 5.94 -11.25
N LYS A 73 6.50 6.39 -10.09
CA LYS A 73 7.07 6.14 -8.75
C LYS A 73 6.85 4.71 -8.23
N ALA A 74 6.33 3.81 -9.06
CA ALA A 74 6.11 2.42 -8.70
C ALA A 74 7.45 1.70 -8.43
N ALA A 75 7.48 0.80 -7.44
CA ALA A 75 8.67 0.02 -7.12
C ALA A 75 9.11 -0.85 -8.30
N LEU A 76 8.13 -1.37 -9.05
CA LEU A 76 8.35 -2.16 -10.26
C LEU A 76 9.11 -1.38 -11.34
N SER A 77 8.81 -0.08 -11.52
CA SER A 77 9.55 0.77 -12.45
C SER A 77 11.04 0.84 -12.12
N ARG A 78 11.35 0.94 -10.83
CA ARG A 78 12.72 1.05 -10.32
C ARG A 78 13.51 -0.23 -10.56
N ILE A 79 12.88 -1.39 -10.34
CA ILE A 79 13.47 -2.70 -10.61
C ILE A 79 13.67 -2.89 -12.12
N LEU A 80 12.66 -2.54 -12.93
CA LEU A 80 12.73 -2.72 -14.37
C LEU A 80 13.80 -1.84 -15.01
N ARG A 81 13.90 -0.57 -14.57
CA ARG A 81 14.97 0.33 -15.01
C ARG A 81 16.35 -0.22 -14.70
N TYR A 82 16.55 -0.73 -13.48
CA TYR A 82 17.81 -1.35 -13.10
C TYR A 82 18.15 -2.58 -13.96
N GLY A 83 17.14 -3.38 -14.32
CA GLY A 83 17.31 -4.50 -15.24
C GLY A 83 17.64 -4.06 -16.67
N LEU A 84 16.93 -3.07 -17.18
CA LEU A 84 17.11 -2.55 -18.54
C LEU A 84 18.44 -1.80 -18.71
N ASP A 85 18.86 -1.00 -17.72
CA ASP A 85 20.17 -0.33 -17.71
C ASP A 85 21.32 -1.35 -17.72
N ARG A 86 21.12 -2.51 -17.07
CA ARG A 86 22.12 -3.60 -17.06
C ARG A 86 22.17 -4.37 -18.39
N THR A 87 21.08 -4.44 -19.13
CA THR A 87 21.04 -5.13 -20.44
C THR A 87 21.40 -4.23 -21.61
N GLY A 88 21.19 -2.91 -21.49
CA GLY A 88 21.52 -1.92 -22.52
C GLY A 88 23.00 -1.50 -22.56
N SER A 89 23.85 -2.07 -21.70
CA SER A 89 25.30 -1.84 -21.71
C SER A 89 26.06 -2.78 -22.65
N HIS A 90 25.41 -3.25 -23.72
CA HIS A 90 26.03 -4.03 -24.79
C HIS A 90 25.56 -3.55 -26.16
#